data_AF-A0A921HWI8-F1
#
_entry.id   AF-A0A921HWI8-F1
#
_cell.length_a   1.000
_cell.length_b   1.000
_cell.length_c   1.000
_cell.angle_alpha   90.00
_cell.angle_beta   90.00
_cell.angle_gamma   90.00
#
_symmetry.space_group_name_H-M   'P 1'
#
loop_
_entity.id
_entity.type
_entity.pdbx_description
1 polymer ?
#
loop_
_entity_poly.entity_id
_entity_poly.type
_entity_poly.pdbx_seq_one_letter_code
_entity_poly.pdbx_strand_id
1 'polypeptide(L)'
;MFKATKRELGEIYAFFRLLADGKVYMGTPQVQKDMNRCRPVALVQREEHDGTRRYYIEAEEVRMVSGEVDRNGQFVPKEEAEPVAFPRTDFGEAADYILDILKNASGEEVEVPDGLEGFLDAVRIYDLEAKTDDRTDFKVAFWQADAPLTGLCVRCRLSPMNPLLDGGRTANLKLEQTGVKFAVPTVNKVNALPESPNEVAERMLMIERLGGVLKYSDVADRVFRCNLLMIDLHFPRMLAEMVRLMHLEGITRVSELTERIKELNPLKIKDELIQKHRFYEYKMKQFLLALALGMRPAKIFNGADSAVEGMLLVDGQGEVFCYHQSCRQDFAEFLYLNTRFEKGALEKDKYGFLERENGSWYFKLNVKIGLVKR
;
A
#
# COMPACT_ATOMS: atom_id res chain seq x y z
N MET A 1 -26.05 -13.12 -11.34
CA MET A 1 -24.65 -13.45 -11.61
C MET A 1 -23.81 -12.30 -11.10
N PHE A 2 -23.39 -12.44 -9.86
CA PHE A 2 -22.59 -11.48 -9.14
C PHE A 2 -21.16 -11.45 -9.70
N LYS A 3 -20.63 -10.24 -9.95
CA LYS A 3 -19.27 -10.05 -10.48
C LYS A 3 -18.38 -9.46 -9.40
N ALA A 4 -17.15 -9.93 -9.35
CA ALA A 4 -16.14 -9.48 -8.39
C ALA A 4 -14.82 -9.21 -9.10
N THR A 5 -14.07 -8.22 -8.62
CA THR A 5 -12.66 -8.08 -8.99
C THR A 5 -11.82 -9.11 -8.24
N LYS A 6 -10.69 -9.53 -8.82
CA LYS A 6 -9.73 -10.39 -8.13
C LYS A 6 -9.18 -9.76 -6.85
N ARG A 7 -9.14 -8.42 -6.77
CA ARG A 7 -8.70 -7.70 -5.56
C ARG A 7 -9.69 -7.94 -4.42
N GLU A 8 -10.97 -7.68 -4.67
CA GLU A 8 -12.07 -7.93 -3.73
C GLU A 8 -12.08 -9.39 -3.26
N LEU A 9 -11.95 -10.34 -4.19
CA LEU A 9 -11.82 -11.75 -3.83
C LEU A 9 -10.57 -12.06 -3.00
N GLY A 10 -9.45 -11.36 -3.24
CA GLY A 10 -8.24 -11.48 -2.42
C GLY A 10 -8.42 -11.02 -0.97
N GLU A 11 -9.24 -9.98 -0.75
CA GLU A 11 -9.62 -9.49 0.59
C GLU A 11 -10.51 -10.51 1.31
N ILE A 12 -11.56 -11.00 0.63
CA ILE A 12 -12.46 -12.02 1.17
C ILE A 12 -11.73 -13.35 1.42
N TYR A 13 -10.80 -13.75 0.55
CA TYR A 13 -9.96 -14.93 0.76
C TYR A 13 -9.20 -14.86 2.09
N ALA A 14 -8.50 -13.75 2.34
CA ALA A 14 -7.74 -13.57 3.58
C ALA A 14 -8.67 -13.54 4.80
N PHE A 15 -9.84 -12.90 4.67
CA PHE A 15 -10.86 -12.86 5.71
C PHE A 15 -11.38 -14.27 6.06
N PHE A 16 -11.85 -15.05 5.08
CA PHE A 16 -12.34 -16.41 5.29
C PHE A 16 -11.24 -17.36 5.79
N ARG A 17 -10.02 -17.25 5.27
CA ARG A 17 -8.90 -18.06 5.77
C ARG A 17 -8.61 -17.76 7.24
N LEU A 18 -8.70 -16.49 7.66
CA LEU A 18 -8.50 -16.09 9.05
C LEU A 18 -9.57 -16.68 9.97
N LEU A 19 -10.84 -16.67 9.52
CA LEU A 19 -11.97 -17.27 10.24
C LEU A 19 -11.84 -18.79 10.36
N ALA A 20 -11.46 -19.46 9.27
CA ALA A 20 -11.25 -20.89 9.25
C ALA A 20 -10.09 -21.31 10.17
N ASP A 21 -8.92 -20.66 10.04
CA ASP A 21 -7.70 -21.02 10.77
C ASP A 21 -7.73 -20.60 12.24
N GLY A 22 -8.45 -19.52 12.56
CA GLY A 22 -8.55 -18.96 13.92
C GLY A 22 -7.22 -18.46 14.48
N LYS A 23 -6.22 -18.30 13.63
CA LYS A 23 -4.88 -17.83 13.98
C LYS A 23 -4.15 -17.34 12.73
N VAL A 24 -3.12 -16.52 12.92
CA VAL A 24 -2.25 -16.06 11.84
C VAL A 24 -0.79 -16.04 12.30
N TYR A 25 0.12 -16.37 11.40
CA TYR A 25 1.56 -16.30 11.67
C TYR A 25 2.12 -14.95 11.26
N MET A 26 3.08 -14.45 12.02
CA MET A 26 3.85 -13.27 11.60
C MET A 26 4.71 -13.62 10.39
N GLY A 27 4.83 -12.68 9.45
CA GLY A 27 5.70 -12.82 8.29
C GLY A 27 7.14 -12.42 8.58
N THR A 28 8.09 -13.17 8.04
CA THR A 28 9.51 -12.76 7.99
C THR A 28 9.75 -11.81 6.80
N PRO A 29 10.88 -11.07 6.76
CA PRO A 29 11.19 -10.20 5.63
C PRO A 29 11.28 -10.92 4.26
N GLN A 30 11.54 -12.23 4.27
CA GLN A 30 11.60 -13.09 3.10
C GLN A 30 10.24 -13.69 2.71
N VAL A 31 9.15 -13.26 3.35
CA VAL A 31 7.79 -13.76 3.12
C VAL A 31 7.67 -15.24 3.45
N GLN A 32 8.06 -15.58 4.67
CA GLN A 32 7.89 -16.92 5.25
C GLN A 32 7.16 -16.81 6.58
N LYS A 33 6.53 -17.90 7.02
CA LYS A 33 5.89 -17.96 8.34
C LYS A 33 6.97 -18.00 9.40
N ASP A 34 6.91 -17.09 10.37
CA ASP A 34 7.62 -17.26 11.61
C ASP A 34 6.83 -18.23 12.51
N MET A 35 7.22 -19.51 12.49
CA MET A 35 6.56 -20.57 13.24
C MET A 35 6.55 -20.34 14.76
N ASN A 36 7.42 -19.47 15.28
CA ASN A 36 7.48 -19.12 16.70
C ASN A 36 6.55 -17.95 17.06
N ARG A 37 5.98 -17.25 16.06
CA ARG A 37 5.14 -16.07 16.26
C ARG A 37 3.79 -16.28 15.61
N CYS A 38 2.97 -17.09 16.25
CA CYS A 38 1.56 -17.28 15.90
C CYS A 38 0.67 -16.45 16.82
N ARG A 39 -0.36 -15.80 16.27
CA ARG A 39 -1.41 -15.11 17.02
C ARG A 39 -2.78 -15.75 16.73
N PRO A 40 -3.42 -16.41 17.71
CA PRO A 40 -4.84 -16.71 17.72
C PRO A 40 -5.66 -15.45 17.47
N VAL A 41 -6.70 -15.62 16.68
CA VAL A 41 -7.69 -14.61 16.35
C VAL A 41 -8.96 -14.99 17.08
N ALA A 42 -9.44 -14.10 17.94
CA ALA A 42 -10.67 -14.34 18.70
C ALA A 42 -11.89 -13.75 18.01
N LEU A 43 -11.70 -12.64 17.29
CA LEU A 43 -12.77 -11.88 16.68
C LEU A 43 -12.26 -11.15 15.43
N VAL A 44 -13.06 -11.16 14.37
CA VAL A 44 -12.92 -10.24 13.24
C VAL A 44 -14.13 -9.32 13.19
N GLN A 45 -13.91 -8.01 13.07
CA GLN A 45 -14.93 -6.99 12.89
C GLN A 45 -14.83 -6.40 11.47
N ARG A 46 -15.94 -6.41 10.74
CA ARG A 46 -16.03 -5.86 9.37
C ARG A 46 -17.18 -4.87 9.29
N GLU A 47 -16.98 -3.79 8.54
CA GLU A 47 -17.99 -2.75 8.31
C GLU A 47 -18.65 -2.98 6.95
N GLU A 48 -19.98 -3.13 6.93
CA GLU A 48 -20.79 -3.22 5.72
C GLU A 48 -21.68 -1.98 5.58
N HIS A 49 -22.41 -1.88 4.47
CA HIS A 49 -23.28 -0.74 4.17
C HIS A 49 -24.43 -0.51 5.17
N ASP A 50 -24.90 -1.56 5.84
CA ASP A 50 -26.05 -1.58 6.77
C ASP A 50 -25.62 -1.85 8.23
N GLY A 51 -24.32 -1.78 8.54
CA GLY A 51 -23.80 -1.83 9.89
C GLY A 51 -22.61 -2.76 10.09
N THR A 52 -22.20 -2.89 11.34
CA THR A 52 -21.01 -3.63 11.75
C THR A 52 -21.32 -5.11 11.94
N ARG A 53 -20.41 -5.98 11.49
CA ARG A 53 -20.43 -7.42 11.76
C ARG A 53 -19.27 -7.78 12.68
N ARG A 54 -19.54 -8.65 13.64
CA ARG A 54 -18.53 -9.30 14.49
C ARG A 54 -18.60 -10.80 14.33
N TYR A 55 -17.50 -11.40 13.89
CA TYR A 55 -17.31 -12.82 13.68
C TYR A 55 -16.44 -13.38 14.81
N TYR A 56 -17.08 -13.95 15.83
CA TYR A 56 -16.40 -14.57 16.97
C TYR A 56 -15.93 -15.96 16.56
N ILE A 57 -14.62 -16.20 16.64
CA ILE A 57 -14.03 -17.49 16.27
C ILE A 57 -14.04 -18.38 17.51
N GLU A 58 -14.91 -19.38 17.49
CA GLU A 58 -15.03 -20.38 18.55
C GLU A 58 -14.25 -21.66 18.15
N ALA A 59 -14.38 -22.73 18.92
CA ALA A 59 -13.58 -23.95 18.70
C ALA A 59 -13.83 -24.56 17.31
N GLU A 60 -15.10 -24.83 17.01
CA GLU A 60 -15.53 -25.50 15.78
C GLU A 60 -16.36 -24.57 14.87
N GLU A 61 -16.88 -23.47 15.39
CA GLU A 61 -17.81 -22.59 14.69
C GLU A 61 -17.33 -21.13 14.72
N VAL A 62 -17.85 -20.34 13.78
CA VAL A 62 -17.77 -18.89 13.79
C VAL A 62 -19.17 -18.36 14.04
N ARG A 63 -19.36 -17.67 15.16
CA ARG A 63 -20.62 -17.01 15.49
C ARG A 63 -20.57 -15.57 15.01
N MET A 64 -21.44 -15.24 14.06
CA MET A 64 -21.57 -13.89 13.51
C MET A 64 -22.71 -13.14 14.20
N VAL A 65 -22.43 -11.90 14.63
CA VAL A 65 -23.38 -10.99 15.25
C VAL A 65 -23.40 -9.68 14.47
N SER A 66 -24.58 -9.23 14.09
CA SER A 66 -24.80 -7.92 13.47
C SER A 66 -25.09 -6.87 14.52
N GLY A 67 -24.57 -5.66 14.33
CA GLY A 67 -24.67 -4.58 15.29
C GLY A 67 -24.25 -3.25 14.70
N GLU A 68 -24.04 -2.29 15.58
CA GLU A 68 -23.49 -0.97 15.25
C GLU A 68 -22.44 -0.59 16.29
N VAL A 69 -21.50 0.25 15.90
CA VAL A 69 -20.55 0.86 16.84
C VAL A 69 -21.11 2.21 17.29
N ASP A 70 -21.33 2.36 18.58
CA ASP A 70 -21.83 3.60 19.16
C ASP A 70 -20.79 4.73 19.09
N ARG A 71 -21.18 5.94 19.55
CA ARG A 71 -20.29 7.11 19.56
C ARG A 71 -19.06 6.94 20.45
N ASN A 72 -19.07 5.99 21.38
CA ASN A 72 -17.96 5.70 22.28
C ASN A 72 -17.06 4.58 21.76
N GLY A 73 -17.36 4.00 20.59
CA GLY A 73 -16.60 2.88 20.02
C GLY A 73 -17.04 1.52 20.55
N GLN A 74 -18.15 1.44 21.30
CA GLN A 74 -18.69 0.18 21.81
C GLN A 74 -19.62 -0.46 20.78
N PHE A 75 -19.43 -1.76 20.55
CA PHE A 75 -20.33 -2.53 19.69
C PHE A 75 -21.62 -2.87 20.43
N VAL A 76 -22.75 -2.56 19.79
CA VAL A 76 -24.10 -2.83 20.25
C VAL A 76 -24.78 -3.78 19.25
N PRO A 77 -25.13 -5.02 19.64
CA PRO A 77 -25.86 -5.95 18.77
C PRO A 77 -27.23 -5.39 18.37
N LYS A 78 -27.67 -5.66 17.13
CA LYS A 78 -29.04 -5.37 16.69
C LYS A 78 -29.98 -6.44 17.28
N GLU A 79 -30.90 -6.04 18.15
CA GLU A 79 -31.83 -6.95 18.84
C GLU A 79 -32.66 -7.81 17.87
N GLU A 80 -33.03 -7.23 16.73
CA GLU A 80 -33.85 -7.89 15.69
C GLU A 80 -33.03 -8.89 14.84
N ALA A 81 -31.71 -8.87 14.93
CA ALA A 81 -30.83 -9.67 14.10
C ALA A 81 -30.24 -10.83 14.93
N GLU A 82 -30.86 -12.00 14.85
CA GLU A 82 -30.37 -13.19 15.56
C GLU A 82 -28.93 -13.52 15.15
N PRO A 83 -28.05 -13.87 16.12
CA PRO A 83 -26.74 -14.43 15.83
C PRO A 83 -26.87 -15.72 15.02
N VAL A 84 -25.98 -15.90 14.06
CA VAL A 84 -25.87 -17.13 13.27
C VAL A 84 -24.51 -17.75 13.49
N ALA A 85 -24.44 -19.08 13.48
CA ALA A 85 -23.21 -19.82 13.65
C ALA A 85 -23.01 -20.75 12.47
N PHE A 86 -21.77 -20.84 12.00
CA PHE A 86 -21.38 -21.69 10.88
C PHE A 86 -20.10 -22.45 11.25
N PRO A 87 -19.96 -23.72 10.85
CA PRO A 87 -18.72 -24.46 11.00
C PRO A 87 -17.52 -23.71 10.39
N ARG A 88 -16.38 -23.76 11.07
CA ARG A 88 -15.12 -23.17 10.57
C ARG A 88 -14.66 -23.80 9.26
N THR A 89 -15.04 -25.06 9.03
CA THR A 89 -14.79 -25.77 7.77
C THR A 89 -15.44 -25.09 6.58
N ASP A 90 -16.64 -24.51 6.73
CA ASP A 90 -17.38 -23.87 5.64
C ASP A 90 -16.62 -22.63 5.13
N PHE A 91 -16.03 -21.85 6.04
CA PHE A 91 -15.13 -20.74 5.67
C PHE A 91 -13.86 -21.24 4.99
N GLY A 92 -13.33 -22.39 5.42
CA GLY A 92 -12.17 -23.03 4.81
C GLY A 92 -12.44 -23.45 3.36
N GLU A 93 -13.57 -24.12 3.12
CA GLU A 93 -14.03 -24.54 1.80
C GLU A 93 -14.29 -23.33 0.89
N ALA A 94 -14.97 -22.30 1.39
CA ALA A 94 -15.19 -21.05 0.66
C ALA A 94 -13.85 -20.37 0.31
N ALA A 95 -12.89 -20.34 1.23
CA ALA A 95 -11.57 -19.79 0.96
C ALA A 95 -10.78 -20.64 -0.06
N ASP A 96 -10.85 -21.97 -0.01
CA ASP A 96 -10.21 -22.85 -1.01
C ASP A 96 -10.81 -22.62 -2.40
N TYR A 97 -12.11 -22.43 -2.49
CA TYR A 97 -12.79 -22.11 -3.73
C TYR A 97 -12.36 -20.76 -4.31
N ILE A 98 -12.28 -19.72 -3.47
CA ILE A 98 -11.76 -18.40 -3.89
C ILE A 98 -10.29 -18.51 -4.35
N LEU A 99 -9.48 -19.30 -3.66
CA LEU A 99 -8.07 -19.51 -4.04
C LEU A 99 -7.94 -20.12 -5.43
N ASP A 100 -8.80 -21.09 -5.76
CA ASP A 100 -8.85 -21.69 -7.09
C ASP A 100 -9.18 -20.65 -8.17
N ILE A 101 -10.22 -19.84 -7.93
CA ILE A 101 -10.61 -18.73 -8.81
C ILE A 101 -9.44 -17.75 -9.00
N LEU A 102 -8.79 -17.33 -7.92
CA LEU A 102 -7.67 -16.38 -7.99
C LEU A 102 -6.49 -16.92 -8.82
N LYS A 103 -6.20 -18.22 -8.70
CA LYS A 103 -5.10 -18.89 -9.42
C LYS A 103 -5.41 -19.17 -10.89
N ASN A 104 -6.66 -19.55 -11.20
CA ASN A 104 -7.00 -20.12 -12.51
C ASN A 104 -7.78 -19.17 -13.42
N ALA A 105 -8.57 -18.24 -12.88
CA ALA A 105 -9.36 -17.34 -13.71
C ALA A 105 -8.46 -16.37 -14.48
N SER A 106 -8.81 -16.09 -15.74
CA SER A 106 -8.16 -15.06 -16.54
C SER A 106 -8.88 -13.72 -16.40
N GLY A 107 -8.14 -12.60 -16.37
CA GLY A 107 -8.71 -11.26 -16.26
C GLY A 107 -8.77 -10.72 -14.83
N GLU A 108 -9.21 -9.48 -14.68
CA GLU A 108 -9.35 -8.80 -13.38
C GLU A 108 -10.74 -8.96 -12.77
N GLU A 109 -11.79 -9.05 -13.59
CA GLU A 109 -13.16 -9.36 -13.16
C GLU A 109 -13.46 -10.84 -13.34
N VAL A 110 -14.16 -11.42 -12.37
CA VAL A 110 -14.55 -12.82 -12.36
C VAL A 110 -16.01 -12.95 -11.93
N GLU A 111 -16.70 -13.93 -12.51
CA GLU A 111 -18.05 -14.29 -12.09
C GLU A 111 -17.97 -15.12 -10.81
N VAL A 112 -18.75 -14.70 -9.81
CA VAL A 112 -18.87 -15.40 -8.53
C VAL A 112 -19.92 -16.49 -8.68
N PRO A 113 -19.58 -17.76 -8.39
CA PRO A 113 -20.53 -18.87 -8.52
C PRO A 113 -21.62 -18.82 -7.44
N ASP A 114 -22.83 -19.29 -7.78
CA ASP A 114 -24.02 -19.20 -6.94
C ASP A 114 -23.83 -19.76 -5.52
N GLY A 115 -23.03 -20.82 -5.36
CA GLY A 115 -22.74 -21.40 -4.04
C GLY A 115 -21.91 -20.48 -3.15
N LEU A 116 -20.95 -19.75 -3.72
CA LEU A 116 -20.16 -18.76 -2.98
C LEU A 116 -20.99 -17.50 -2.70
N GLU A 117 -21.80 -17.05 -3.68
CA GLU A 117 -22.76 -15.95 -3.49
C GLU A 117 -23.73 -16.26 -2.35
N GLY A 118 -24.33 -17.45 -2.33
CA GLY A 118 -25.21 -17.89 -1.25
C GLY A 118 -24.53 -17.99 0.12
N PHE A 119 -23.25 -18.37 0.17
CA PHE A 119 -22.49 -18.38 1.43
C PHE A 119 -22.18 -16.96 1.92
N LEU A 120 -21.81 -16.04 1.03
CA LEU A 120 -21.61 -14.62 1.35
C LEU A 120 -22.89 -14.01 1.96
N ASP A 121 -24.05 -14.28 1.35
CA ASP A 121 -25.35 -13.85 1.88
C ASP A 121 -25.65 -14.45 3.26
N ALA A 122 -25.38 -15.75 3.45
CA ALA A 122 -25.61 -16.45 4.72
C ALA A 122 -24.78 -15.85 5.86
N VAL A 123 -23.53 -15.46 5.58
CA VAL A 123 -22.64 -14.80 6.55
C VAL A 123 -22.82 -13.27 6.59
N ARG A 124 -23.82 -12.73 5.88
CA ARG A 124 -24.21 -11.31 5.80
C ARG A 124 -23.10 -10.39 5.28
N ILE A 125 -22.40 -10.83 4.24
CA ILE A 125 -21.46 -10.05 3.43
C ILE A 125 -22.15 -9.68 2.12
N TYR A 126 -22.45 -8.40 1.95
CA TYR A 126 -23.21 -7.89 0.80
C TYR A 126 -22.34 -7.05 -0.16
N ASP A 127 -21.30 -6.43 0.38
CA ASP A 127 -20.24 -5.78 -0.38
C ASP A 127 -18.94 -6.58 -0.19
N LEU A 128 -18.17 -6.81 -1.25
CA LEU A 128 -16.87 -7.50 -1.12
C LEU A 128 -15.77 -6.60 -0.57
N GLU A 129 -15.87 -5.28 -0.80
CA GLU A 129 -15.05 -4.29 -0.12
C GLU A 129 -15.76 -3.82 1.15
N ALA A 130 -15.01 -3.77 2.25
CA ALA A 130 -15.54 -3.18 3.48
C ALA A 130 -15.76 -1.66 3.31
N LYS A 131 -16.80 -1.14 3.96
CA LYS A 131 -17.12 0.30 3.92
C LYS A 131 -16.37 1.03 5.04
N THR A 132 -15.13 1.43 4.78
CA THR A 132 -14.32 2.19 5.76
C THR A 132 -13.71 3.47 5.18
N ASP A 133 -13.68 4.54 5.99
CA ASP A 133 -12.96 5.78 5.66
C ASP A 133 -11.47 5.73 6.07
N ASP A 134 -11.15 4.78 6.97
CA ASP A 134 -9.87 4.66 7.64
C ASP A 134 -8.86 3.74 6.90
N ARG A 135 -9.27 3.14 5.78
CA ARG A 135 -8.53 2.19 4.90
C ARG A 135 -8.30 0.80 5.49
N THR A 136 -8.94 0.47 6.62
CA THR A 136 -8.92 -0.91 7.11
C THR A 136 -9.88 -1.75 6.28
N ASP A 137 -9.47 -2.96 5.89
CA ASP A 137 -10.37 -3.90 5.23
C ASP A 137 -11.20 -4.65 6.29
N PHE A 138 -10.62 -4.83 7.48
CA PHE A 138 -11.32 -5.24 8.70
C PHE A 138 -10.43 -5.01 9.93
N LYS A 139 -11.02 -5.20 11.11
CA LYS A 139 -10.33 -5.11 12.41
C LYS A 139 -10.32 -6.46 13.10
N VAL A 140 -9.26 -6.76 13.84
CA VAL A 140 -9.04 -8.06 14.47
C VAL A 140 -8.78 -7.90 15.96
N ALA A 141 -9.44 -8.68 16.80
CA ALA A 141 -9.04 -8.87 18.20
C ALA A 141 -8.20 -10.16 18.31
N PHE A 142 -6.96 -10.02 18.76
CA PHE A 142 -6.07 -11.16 19.00
C PHE A 142 -6.25 -11.70 20.43
N TRP A 143 -6.07 -13.01 20.60
CA TRP A 143 -6.11 -13.74 21.88
C TRP A 143 -7.48 -13.83 22.55
N GLN A 144 -8.19 -12.71 22.72
CA GLN A 144 -9.48 -12.62 23.40
C GLN A 144 -10.40 -11.63 22.69
N ALA A 145 -11.71 -11.85 22.74
CA ALA A 145 -12.69 -11.08 21.98
C ALA A 145 -12.91 -9.64 22.50
N ASP A 146 -12.53 -9.37 23.74
CA ASP A 146 -12.54 -8.06 24.39
C ASP A 146 -11.21 -7.29 24.26
N ALA A 147 -10.20 -7.90 23.61
CA ALA A 147 -8.95 -7.23 23.32
C ALA A 147 -9.15 -6.03 22.37
N PRO A 148 -8.30 -4.99 22.44
CA PRO A 148 -8.34 -3.88 21.50
C PRO A 148 -8.30 -4.36 20.05
N LEU A 149 -9.14 -3.75 19.21
CA LEU A 149 -9.23 -4.07 17.80
C LEU A 149 -8.05 -3.49 17.02
N THR A 150 -7.31 -4.36 16.34
CA THR A 150 -6.23 -4.00 15.42
C THR A 150 -6.76 -3.87 14.01
N GLY A 151 -6.67 -2.68 13.40
CA GLY A 151 -7.06 -2.49 12.00
C GLY A 151 -6.00 -2.99 11.00
N LEU A 152 -6.42 -3.77 10.02
CA LEU A 152 -5.53 -4.39 9.03
C LEU A 152 -5.98 -4.08 7.60
N CYS A 153 -4.99 -3.93 6.71
CA CYS A 153 -5.22 -3.98 5.25
C CYS A 153 -4.76 -5.33 4.69
N VAL A 154 -5.41 -5.82 3.65
CA VAL A 154 -5.04 -7.03 2.92
C VAL A 154 -4.27 -6.64 1.65
N ARG A 155 -3.27 -7.46 1.34
CA ARG A 155 -2.46 -7.41 0.13
C ARG A 155 -2.35 -8.81 -0.43
N CYS A 156 -2.96 -9.06 -1.58
CA CYS A 156 -2.97 -10.38 -2.20
C CYS A 156 -2.08 -10.42 -3.44
N ARG A 157 -1.01 -11.23 -3.44
CA ARG A 157 -0.11 -11.39 -4.60
C ARG A 157 -0.74 -12.17 -5.76
N LEU A 158 -1.90 -12.78 -5.55
CA LEU A 158 -2.69 -13.46 -6.58
C LEU A 158 -3.65 -12.51 -7.32
N SER A 159 -3.71 -11.23 -6.91
CA SER A 159 -4.53 -10.20 -7.52
C SER A 159 -3.72 -8.92 -7.80
N PRO A 160 -4.27 -7.97 -8.58
CA PRO A 160 -3.79 -6.59 -8.52
C PRO A 160 -3.83 -6.08 -7.07
N MET A 161 -2.76 -5.43 -6.63
CA MET A 161 -2.65 -4.86 -5.29
C MET A 161 -2.71 -3.34 -5.35
N ASN A 162 -3.47 -2.74 -4.45
CA ASN A 162 -3.40 -1.30 -4.24
C ASN A 162 -1.98 -0.91 -3.79
N PRO A 163 -1.37 0.11 -4.40
CA PRO A 163 -0.05 0.58 -4.01
C PRO A 163 -0.04 1.12 -2.57
N LEU A 164 1.14 1.14 -1.95
CA LEU A 164 1.33 1.81 -0.66
C LEU A 164 1.16 3.32 -0.82
N LEU A 165 1.65 3.85 -1.94
CA LEU A 165 1.48 5.22 -2.40
C LEU A 165 1.02 5.20 -3.85
N ASP A 166 -0.22 5.63 -4.10
CA ASP A 166 -0.86 5.50 -5.44
C ASP A 166 -0.32 6.44 -6.52
N GLY A 167 0.57 7.36 -6.13
CA GLY A 167 0.95 8.46 -6.99
C GLY A 167 -0.12 9.54 -6.98
N GLY A 168 -0.34 10.17 -8.12
CA GLY A 168 -1.23 11.33 -8.24
C GLY A 168 -0.52 12.67 -8.09
N ARG A 169 -1.22 13.75 -8.45
CA ARG A 169 -0.66 15.11 -8.51
C ARG A 169 -0.01 15.57 -7.21
N THR A 170 -0.55 15.11 -6.08
CA THR A 170 -0.06 15.46 -4.74
C THR A 170 1.27 14.79 -4.41
N ALA A 171 1.59 13.67 -5.05
CA ALA A 171 2.85 12.94 -4.90
C ALA A 171 3.96 13.41 -5.86
N ASN A 172 3.78 14.55 -6.54
CA ASN A 172 4.78 15.09 -7.46
C ASN A 172 5.92 15.81 -6.73
N LEU A 173 7.15 15.55 -7.16
CA LEU A 173 8.37 16.22 -6.75
C LEU A 173 8.81 17.17 -7.87
N LYS A 174 9.07 18.43 -7.53
CA LYS A 174 9.46 19.47 -8.47
C LYS A 174 10.97 19.55 -8.61
N LEU A 175 11.43 19.53 -9.86
CA LEU A 175 12.80 19.82 -10.24
C LEU A 175 12.81 21.14 -11.01
N GLU A 176 13.53 22.16 -10.55
CA GLU A 176 13.71 23.40 -11.32
C GLU A 176 14.70 23.15 -12.46
N GLN A 177 14.36 23.64 -13.66
CA GLN A 177 15.26 23.68 -14.79
C GLN A 177 16.20 24.88 -14.66
N THR A 178 17.50 24.59 -14.55
CA THR A 178 18.59 25.55 -14.39
C THR A 178 19.66 25.32 -15.47
N GLY A 179 20.78 26.04 -15.41
CA GLY A 179 21.80 26.00 -16.48
C GLY A 179 21.42 26.92 -17.63
N VAL A 180 21.40 26.42 -18.86
CA VAL A 180 20.95 27.20 -20.03
C VAL A 180 19.46 27.49 -19.90
N LYS A 181 19.06 28.77 -19.96
CA LYS A 181 17.64 29.16 -19.92
C LYS A 181 16.93 28.74 -21.20
N PHE A 182 15.84 27.98 -21.06
CA PHE A 182 15.06 27.55 -22.21
C PHE A 182 14.00 28.57 -22.61
N ALA A 183 14.01 28.97 -23.89
CA ALA A 183 12.92 29.70 -24.49
C ALA A 183 11.71 28.78 -24.72
N VAL A 184 10.51 29.36 -24.85
CA VAL A 184 9.26 28.61 -25.06
C VAL A 184 9.34 27.60 -26.21
N PRO A 185 9.92 27.90 -27.39
CA PRO A 185 10.04 26.92 -28.48
C PRO A 185 10.86 25.68 -28.09
N THR A 186 11.92 25.86 -27.30
CA THR A 186 12.76 24.76 -26.79
C THR A 186 11.97 23.86 -25.86
N VAL A 187 11.19 24.45 -24.94
CA VAL A 187 10.31 23.70 -24.04
C VAL A 187 9.24 22.93 -24.80
N ASN A 188 8.59 23.57 -25.77
CA ASN A 188 7.60 22.91 -26.63
C ASN A 188 8.22 21.71 -27.36
N LYS A 189 9.46 21.83 -27.85
CA LYS A 189 10.19 20.71 -28.48
C LYS A 189 10.46 19.56 -27.51
N VAL A 190 10.81 19.85 -26.25
CA VAL A 190 11.01 18.80 -25.22
C VAL A 190 9.69 18.12 -24.89
N ASN A 191 8.62 18.89 -24.62
CA ASN A 191 7.33 18.32 -24.23
C ASN A 191 6.68 17.55 -25.38
N ALA A 192 6.91 17.93 -26.63
CA ALA A 192 6.39 17.27 -27.83
C ALA A 192 7.20 16.04 -28.28
N LEU A 193 8.12 15.52 -27.45
CA LEU A 193 8.73 14.22 -27.75
C LEU A 193 7.65 13.14 -27.88
N PRO A 194 7.79 12.20 -28.84
CA PRO A 194 6.81 11.14 -29.06
C PRO A 194 6.55 10.33 -27.80
N GLU A 195 5.32 9.82 -27.67
CA GLU A 195 4.97 8.91 -26.59
C GLU A 195 5.80 7.62 -26.69
N SER A 196 6.40 7.25 -25.57
CA SER A 196 7.19 6.03 -25.43
C SER A 196 7.13 5.56 -23.98
N PRO A 197 7.38 4.27 -23.68
CA PRO A 197 7.45 3.79 -22.30
C PRO A 197 8.49 4.51 -21.43
N ASN A 198 9.43 5.23 -22.04
CA ASN A 198 10.53 5.94 -21.39
C ASN A 198 10.49 7.44 -21.65
N GLU A 199 9.35 7.99 -22.09
CA GLU A 199 9.21 9.40 -22.50
C GLU A 199 9.70 10.40 -21.43
N VAL A 200 9.48 10.11 -20.14
CA VAL A 200 9.96 10.96 -19.03
C VAL A 200 11.49 10.99 -19.00
N ALA A 201 12.14 9.84 -19.17
CA ALA A 201 13.59 9.74 -19.22
C ALA A 201 14.15 10.43 -20.47
N GLU A 202 13.53 10.22 -21.62
CA GLU A 202 13.90 10.85 -22.89
C GLU A 202 13.82 12.38 -22.80
N ARG A 203 12.77 12.92 -22.17
CA ARG A 203 12.65 14.36 -21.89
C ARG A 203 13.75 14.86 -20.96
N MET A 204 14.06 14.15 -19.87
CA MET A 204 15.18 14.51 -18.98
C MET A 204 16.53 14.53 -19.71
N LEU A 205 16.81 13.51 -20.53
CA LEU A 205 18.04 13.43 -21.32
C LEU A 205 18.11 14.52 -22.39
N MET A 206 16.98 14.88 -23.02
CA MET A 206 16.93 15.98 -23.98
C MET A 206 17.20 17.33 -23.30
N ILE A 207 16.66 17.55 -22.10
CA ILE A 207 16.96 18.74 -21.29
C ILE A 207 18.47 18.83 -21.02
N GLU A 208 19.10 17.73 -20.63
CA GLU A 208 20.55 17.68 -20.37
C GLU A 208 21.38 17.96 -21.64
N ARG A 209 21.03 17.33 -22.77
CA ARG A 209 21.69 17.56 -24.07
C ARG A 209 21.62 19.01 -24.55
N LEU A 210 20.56 19.72 -24.17
CA LEU A 210 20.37 21.14 -24.47
C LEU A 210 21.07 22.08 -23.46
N GLY A 211 21.86 21.53 -22.53
CA GLY A 211 22.59 22.29 -21.49
C GLY A 211 21.72 22.70 -20.30
N GLY A 212 20.52 22.13 -20.18
CA GLY A 212 19.66 22.30 -19.01
C GLY A 212 20.06 21.34 -17.88
N VAL A 213 19.80 21.74 -16.65
CA VAL A 213 20.07 20.95 -15.44
C VAL A 213 18.83 20.92 -14.57
N LEU A 214 18.34 19.74 -14.23
CA LEU A 214 17.22 19.56 -13.31
C LEU A 214 17.73 19.47 -11.87
N LYS A 215 17.30 20.39 -11.01
CA LYS A 215 17.66 20.40 -9.58
C LYS A 215 16.41 20.28 -8.72
N TYR A 216 16.45 19.42 -7.71
CA TYR A 216 15.36 19.35 -6.73
C TYR A 216 15.07 20.73 -6.14
N SER A 217 13.79 21.12 -6.19
CA SER A 217 13.30 22.41 -5.72
C SER A 217 12.35 22.22 -4.54
N ASP A 218 11.24 21.50 -4.74
CA ASP A 218 10.22 21.32 -3.70
C ASP A 218 9.31 20.11 -3.99
N VAL A 219 8.35 19.86 -3.11
CA VAL A 219 7.22 18.95 -3.34
C VAL A 219 6.03 19.76 -3.87
N ALA A 220 5.26 19.20 -4.80
CA ALA A 220 4.16 19.91 -5.44
C ALA A 220 3.03 20.25 -4.46
N ASP A 221 2.67 19.31 -3.59
CA ASP A 221 1.68 19.51 -2.55
C ASP A 221 2.33 19.88 -1.20
N ARG A 222 1.75 20.88 -0.54
CA ARG A 222 2.28 21.42 0.72
C ARG A 222 2.10 20.46 1.89
N VAL A 223 1.00 19.69 1.92
CA VAL A 223 0.77 18.71 2.98
C VAL A 223 1.75 17.56 2.81
N PHE A 224 1.92 17.05 1.59
CA PHE A 224 2.87 15.98 1.34
C PHE A 224 4.31 16.41 1.62
N ARG A 225 4.67 17.66 1.29
CA ARG A 225 5.94 18.26 1.70
C ARG A 225 6.15 18.13 3.22
N CYS A 226 5.20 18.59 4.03
CA CYS A 226 5.29 18.50 5.48
C CYS A 226 5.36 17.05 5.96
N ASN A 227 4.57 16.14 5.36
CA ASN A 227 4.58 14.72 5.71
C ASN A 227 5.96 14.08 5.45
N LEU A 228 6.62 14.40 4.33
CA LEU A 228 7.97 13.92 4.04
C LEU A 228 9.01 14.52 5.00
N LEU A 229 8.85 15.79 5.39
CA LEU A 229 9.72 16.44 6.39
C LEU A 229 9.58 15.83 7.79
N MET A 230 8.43 15.22 8.12
CA MET A 230 8.27 14.44 9.35
C MET A 230 9.13 13.16 9.38
N ILE A 231 9.55 12.65 8.20
CA ILE A 231 10.51 11.54 8.12
C ILE A 231 11.94 12.05 8.31
N ASP A 232 12.32 13.06 7.53
CA ASP A 232 13.58 13.81 7.67
C ASP A 232 13.53 15.10 6.82
N LEU A 233 14.20 16.16 7.29
CA LEU A 233 14.29 17.43 6.56
C LEU A 233 14.87 17.30 5.14
N HIS A 234 15.75 16.31 4.91
CA HIS A 234 16.37 16.07 3.60
C HIS A 234 15.69 14.93 2.82
N PHE A 235 14.70 14.25 3.39
CA PHE A 235 14.06 13.09 2.77
C PHE A 235 13.44 13.39 1.39
N PRO A 236 12.74 14.52 1.16
CA PRO A 236 12.19 14.83 -0.16
C PRO A 236 13.23 14.83 -1.29
N ARG A 237 14.45 15.33 -1.02
CA ARG A 237 15.54 15.39 -2.00
C ARG A 237 16.10 14.00 -2.30
N MET A 238 16.25 13.16 -1.28
CA MET A 238 16.62 11.75 -1.44
C MET A 238 15.59 11.04 -2.33
N LEU A 239 14.30 11.21 -2.01
CA LEU A 239 13.20 10.57 -2.74
C LEU A 239 13.15 11.03 -4.21
N ALA A 240 13.40 12.31 -4.49
CA ALA A 240 13.47 12.84 -5.85
C ALA A 240 14.57 12.18 -6.67
N GLU A 241 15.74 11.95 -6.08
CA GLU A 241 16.84 11.28 -6.77
C GLU A 241 16.53 9.79 -7.00
N MET A 242 15.85 9.12 -6.05
CA MET A 242 15.40 7.73 -6.26
C MET A 242 14.44 7.60 -7.45
N VAL A 243 13.45 8.50 -7.57
CA VAL A 243 12.53 8.49 -8.71
C VAL A 243 13.26 8.82 -10.02
N ARG A 244 14.22 9.74 -9.97
CA ARG A 244 15.06 10.06 -11.14
C ARG A 244 15.86 8.86 -11.61
N LEU A 245 16.50 8.11 -10.70
CA LEU A 245 17.23 6.88 -11.02
C LEU A 245 16.31 5.80 -11.57
N MET A 246 15.09 5.66 -11.03
CA MET A 246 14.10 4.74 -11.59
C MET A 246 13.82 5.03 -13.07
N HIS A 247 13.68 6.29 -13.44
CA HIS A 247 13.44 6.66 -14.83
C HIS A 247 14.69 6.52 -15.71
N LEU A 248 15.86 6.97 -15.24
CA LEU A 248 17.08 7.01 -16.06
C LEU A 248 17.82 5.67 -16.14
N GLU A 249 17.89 4.93 -15.04
CA GLU A 249 18.62 3.66 -14.94
C GLU A 249 17.68 2.43 -14.97
N GLY A 250 16.36 2.62 -14.88
CA GLY A 250 15.38 1.53 -14.92
C GLY A 250 15.28 0.71 -13.63
N ILE A 251 15.95 1.13 -12.56
CA ILE A 251 15.98 0.43 -11.27
C ILE A 251 14.67 0.72 -10.51
N THR A 252 13.90 -0.31 -10.17
CA THR A 252 12.58 -0.12 -9.56
C THR A 252 12.51 -0.57 -8.11
N ARG A 253 13.28 -1.59 -7.70
CA ARG A 253 13.26 -2.13 -6.33
C ARG A 253 13.81 -1.10 -5.36
N VAL A 254 13.10 -0.91 -4.24
CA VAL A 254 13.49 0.11 -3.25
C VAL A 254 14.87 -0.18 -2.66
N SER A 255 15.17 -1.45 -2.38
CA SER A 255 16.47 -1.87 -1.86
C SER A 255 17.61 -1.52 -2.82
N GLU A 256 17.47 -1.85 -4.11
CA GLU A 256 18.47 -1.56 -5.14
C GLU A 256 18.65 -0.06 -5.37
N LEU A 257 17.56 0.71 -5.44
CA LEU A 257 17.62 2.18 -5.52
C LEU A 257 18.34 2.77 -4.31
N THR A 258 18.10 2.22 -3.12
CA THR A 258 18.74 2.71 -1.90
C THR A 258 20.25 2.45 -1.93
N GLU A 259 20.72 1.32 -2.45
CA GLU A 259 22.15 1.07 -2.65
C GLU A 259 22.77 2.09 -3.63
N ARG A 260 22.10 2.38 -4.76
CA ARG A 260 22.57 3.42 -5.69
C ARG A 260 22.61 4.81 -5.05
N ILE A 261 21.65 5.13 -4.19
CA ILE A 261 21.66 6.38 -3.43
C ILE A 261 22.81 6.46 -2.43
N LYS A 262 23.21 5.34 -1.81
CA LYS A 262 24.38 5.30 -0.91
C LYS A 262 25.66 5.67 -1.68
N GLU A 263 25.82 5.19 -2.91
CA GLU A 263 26.97 5.48 -3.78
C GLU A 263 26.94 6.92 -4.31
N LEU A 264 25.79 7.38 -4.79
CA LEU A 264 25.63 8.74 -5.33
C LEU A 264 25.72 9.82 -4.26
N ASN A 265 25.30 9.49 -3.03
CA ASN A 265 25.26 10.37 -1.87
C ASN A 265 24.66 11.76 -2.21
N PRO A 266 23.39 11.83 -2.69
CA PRO A 266 22.81 13.08 -3.16
C PRO A 266 22.68 14.15 -2.08
N LEU A 267 22.72 13.76 -0.81
CA LEU A 267 22.67 14.66 0.34
C LEU A 267 24.06 15.15 0.79
N LYS A 268 25.15 14.59 0.23
CA LYS A 268 26.54 14.92 0.59
C LYS A 268 26.82 14.76 2.08
N ILE A 269 26.28 13.69 2.68
CA ILE A 269 26.50 13.36 4.09
C ILE A 269 27.78 12.53 4.26
N LYS A 270 28.30 12.46 5.49
CA LYS A 270 29.54 11.72 5.80
C LYS A 270 29.37 10.22 5.57
N ASP A 271 30.42 9.58 5.06
CA ASP A 271 30.44 8.13 4.80
C ASP A 271 30.13 7.29 6.03
N GLU A 272 30.52 7.72 7.24
CA GLU A 272 30.17 7.03 8.48
C GLU A 272 28.66 6.95 8.70
N LEU A 273 27.93 8.03 8.37
CA LEU A 273 26.47 8.07 8.47
C LEU A 273 25.81 7.15 7.45
N ILE A 274 26.45 6.97 6.28
CA ILE A 274 25.99 6.05 5.23
C ILE A 274 26.25 4.59 5.63
N GLN A 275 27.49 4.25 5.99
CA GLN A 275 27.94 2.87 6.15
C GLN A 275 27.66 2.30 7.55
N LYS A 276 27.97 3.05 8.62
CA LYS A 276 27.81 2.56 10.00
C LYS A 276 26.36 2.71 10.48
N HIS A 277 25.76 3.86 10.21
CA HIS A 277 24.39 4.16 10.65
C HIS A 277 23.30 3.77 9.64
N ARG A 278 23.68 3.41 8.40
CA ARG A 278 22.75 3.02 7.34
C ARG A 278 21.66 4.07 7.08
N PHE A 279 22.03 5.36 7.10
CA PHE A 279 21.08 6.47 7.12
C PHE A 279 20.01 6.41 6.02
N TYR A 280 20.41 6.22 4.76
CA TYR A 280 19.48 6.16 3.63
C TYR A 280 18.46 5.01 3.79
N GLU A 281 18.95 3.81 4.13
CA GLU A 281 18.11 2.63 4.36
C GLU A 281 17.15 2.85 5.53
N TYR A 282 17.65 3.40 6.64
CA TYR A 282 16.84 3.71 7.81
C TYR A 282 15.70 4.68 7.48
N LYS A 283 15.99 5.78 6.77
CA LYS A 283 14.98 6.77 6.39
C LYS A 283 13.95 6.21 5.41
N MET A 284 14.39 5.39 4.44
CA MET A 284 13.47 4.75 3.51
C MET A 284 12.55 3.75 4.23
N LYS A 285 13.08 2.96 5.18
CA LYS A 285 12.28 2.06 6.04
C LYS A 285 11.24 2.82 6.86
N GLN A 286 11.60 3.96 7.46
CA GLN A 286 10.66 4.80 8.19
C GLN A 286 9.53 5.31 7.29
N PHE A 287 9.84 5.77 6.08
CA PHE A 287 8.83 6.23 5.13
C PHE A 287 7.89 5.12 4.68
N LEU A 288 8.42 3.95 4.32
CA LEU A 288 7.59 2.80 3.92
C LEU A 288 6.66 2.34 5.03
N LEU A 289 7.14 2.29 6.27
CA LEU A 289 6.30 2.01 7.44
C LEU A 289 5.19 3.05 7.58
N ALA A 290 5.51 4.34 7.45
CA ALA A 290 4.50 5.38 7.55
C ALA A 290 3.41 5.23 6.46
N LEU A 291 3.78 4.89 5.22
CA LEU A 291 2.83 4.59 4.15
C LEU A 291 1.97 3.36 4.46
N ALA A 292 2.60 2.26 4.90
CA ALA A 292 1.91 1.02 5.26
C ALA A 292 0.94 1.20 6.42
N LEU A 293 1.26 2.09 7.37
CA LEU A 293 0.43 2.46 8.51
C LEU A 293 -0.46 3.68 8.21
N GLY A 294 -0.72 3.98 6.93
CA GLY A 294 -1.82 4.87 6.54
C GLY A 294 -1.48 6.32 6.23
N MET A 295 -0.20 6.72 6.17
CA MET A 295 0.20 8.04 5.63
C MET A 295 -0.38 8.22 4.22
N ARG A 296 -0.97 9.39 3.95
CA ARG A 296 -1.47 9.79 2.63
C ARG A 296 -0.84 11.14 2.23
N PRO A 297 -0.56 11.40 0.95
CA PRO A 297 0.02 12.68 0.53
C PRO A 297 -0.80 13.90 0.95
N ALA A 298 -2.12 13.85 0.76
CA ALA A 298 -3.02 14.99 0.99
C ALA A 298 -3.63 15.05 2.40
N LYS A 299 -3.22 14.16 3.33
CA LYS A 299 -3.71 14.16 4.72
C LYS A 299 -2.55 14.42 5.66
N ILE A 300 -2.72 15.32 6.62
CA ILE A 300 -1.67 15.66 7.59
C ILE A 300 -1.21 14.40 8.31
N PHE A 301 0.10 14.16 8.29
CA PHE A 301 0.75 13.12 9.07
C PHE A 301 1.57 13.77 10.19
N ASN A 302 1.24 13.41 11.42
CA ASN A 302 1.88 13.94 12.63
C ASN A 302 2.70 12.86 13.39
N GLY A 303 2.83 11.65 12.82
CA GLY A 303 3.52 10.53 13.47
C GLY A 303 2.69 9.77 14.50
N ALA A 304 1.41 10.12 14.70
CA ALA A 304 0.50 9.34 15.53
C ALA A 304 -0.07 8.14 14.77
N ASP A 305 -0.52 7.14 15.52
CA ASP A 305 -1.08 5.91 14.97
C ASP A 305 -2.35 6.19 14.16
N SER A 306 -2.43 5.53 12.99
CA SER A 306 -3.62 5.46 12.16
C SER A 306 -4.51 4.32 12.65
N ALA A 307 -5.73 4.21 12.11
CA ALA A 307 -6.54 3.01 12.31
C ALA A 307 -5.89 1.74 11.69
N VAL A 308 -4.98 1.92 10.72
CA VAL A 308 -4.20 0.82 10.13
C VAL A 308 -2.96 0.58 10.99
N GLU A 309 -2.92 -0.56 11.65
CA GLU A 309 -1.84 -0.99 12.54
C GLU A 309 -0.98 -2.10 11.93
N GLY A 310 -1.39 -2.63 10.78
CA GLY A 310 -0.67 -3.68 10.09
C GLY A 310 -1.29 -4.07 8.76
N MET A 311 -0.76 -5.13 8.17
CA MET A 311 -1.30 -5.73 6.96
C MET A 311 -1.27 -7.25 7.01
N LEU A 312 -2.23 -7.86 6.33
CA LEU A 312 -2.19 -9.26 5.93
C LEU A 312 -1.67 -9.36 4.49
N LEU A 313 -0.65 -10.18 4.29
CA LEU A 313 -0.15 -10.51 2.96
C LEU A 313 -0.61 -11.93 2.62
N VAL A 314 -1.21 -12.10 1.44
CA VAL A 314 -1.41 -13.41 0.81
C VAL A 314 -0.33 -13.59 -0.24
N ASP A 315 0.49 -14.64 -0.14
CA ASP A 315 1.52 -14.91 -1.13
C ASP A 315 1.00 -15.59 -2.40
N GLY A 316 1.93 -15.98 -3.29
CA GLY A 316 1.59 -16.67 -4.54
C GLY A 316 1.12 -18.12 -4.36
N GLN A 317 1.20 -18.70 -3.15
CA GLN A 317 0.70 -20.02 -2.83
C GLN A 317 -0.66 -19.98 -2.13
N GLY A 318 -1.04 -18.83 -1.57
CA GLY A 318 -2.24 -18.65 -0.76
C GLY A 318 -1.94 -18.58 0.74
N GLU A 319 -0.67 -18.62 1.16
CA GLU A 319 -0.36 -18.48 2.57
C GLU A 319 -0.62 -17.05 3.05
N VAL A 320 -1.22 -16.92 4.24
CA VAL A 320 -1.55 -15.64 4.87
C VAL A 320 -0.53 -15.31 5.97
N PHE A 321 0.08 -14.14 5.88
CA PHE A 321 1.07 -13.62 6.85
C PHE A 321 0.60 -12.31 7.44
N CYS A 322 0.79 -12.13 8.74
CA CYS A 322 0.56 -10.85 9.41
C CYS A 322 1.86 -10.06 9.53
N TYR A 323 1.84 -8.79 9.13
CA TYR A 323 2.86 -7.81 9.47
C TYR A 323 2.22 -6.72 10.32
N HIS A 324 2.71 -6.54 11.53
CA HIS A 324 2.08 -5.70 12.55
C HIS A 324 3.07 -4.69 13.10
N GLN A 325 2.60 -3.49 13.46
CA GLN A 325 3.45 -2.42 13.98
C GLN A 325 4.26 -2.81 15.23
N SER A 326 3.75 -3.72 16.06
CA SER A 326 4.50 -4.22 17.22
C SER A 326 5.71 -5.09 16.85
N CYS A 327 5.79 -5.60 15.62
CA CYS A 327 6.96 -6.26 15.04
C CYS A 327 7.66 -5.32 14.06
N ARG A 328 7.89 -4.07 14.49
CA ARG A 328 8.34 -2.95 13.64
C ARG A 328 9.54 -3.27 12.76
N GLN A 329 10.54 -3.96 13.30
CA GLN A 329 11.79 -4.25 12.59
C GLN A 329 11.54 -5.19 11.39
N ASP A 330 10.86 -6.31 11.63
CA ASP A 330 10.55 -7.28 10.57
C ASP A 330 9.62 -6.68 9.52
N PHE A 331 8.65 -5.86 9.96
CA PHE A 331 7.76 -5.17 9.04
C PHE A 331 8.50 -4.15 8.16
N ALA A 332 9.41 -3.35 8.75
CA ALA A 332 10.24 -2.40 8.01
C ALA A 332 11.12 -3.11 6.97
N GLU A 333 11.75 -4.21 7.38
CA GLU A 333 12.64 -5.00 6.51
C GLU A 333 11.84 -5.66 5.39
N PHE A 334 10.68 -6.26 5.70
CA PHE A 334 9.76 -6.79 4.71
C PHE A 334 9.41 -5.72 3.66
N LEU A 335 8.95 -4.54 4.09
CA LEU A 335 8.58 -3.47 3.17
C LEU A 335 9.78 -3.03 2.32
N TYR A 336 10.96 -2.87 2.93
CA TYR A 336 12.17 -2.47 2.21
C TYR A 336 12.57 -3.45 1.11
N LEU A 337 12.47 -4.76 1.37
CA LEU A 337 12.83 -5.81 0.43
C LEU A 337 11.74 -6.13 -0.60
N ASN A 338 10.47 -5.84 -0.28
CA ASN A 338 9.30 -6.26 -1.06
C ASN A 338 8.52 -5.08 -1.67
N THR A 339 9.12 -3.88 -1.78
CA THR A 339 8.51 -2.73 -2.45
C THR A 339 9.33 -2.26 -3.65
N ARG A 340 8.64 -1.58 -4.57
CA ARG A 340 9.23 -0.99 -5.76
C ARG A 340 8.55 0.33 -6.11
N PHE A 341 9.29 1.19 -6.79
CA PHE A 341 8.71 2.35 -7.47
C PHE A 341 8.03 1.91 -8.77
N GLU A 342 6.98 2.62 -9.14
CA GLU A 342 6.21 2.40 -10.36
C GLU A 342 6.06 3.70 -11.15
N LYS A 343 5.89 3.60 -12.46
CA LYS A 343 5.57 4.75 -13.30
C LYS A 343 4.08 5.07 -13.14
N GLY A 344 3.76 6.27 -12.66
CA GLY A 344 2.38 6.79 -12.60
C GLY A 344 1.85 7.12 -14.00
N ALA A 345 0.55 7.41 -14.12
CA ALA A 345 -0.07 7.78 -15.39
C ALA A 345 0.17 9.27 -15.66
N LEU A 346 0.98 9.61 -16.68
CA LEU A 346 1.44 10.98 -16.92
C LEU A 346 0.31 12.01 -17.00
N GLU A 347 -0.72 11.71 -17.77
CA GLU A 347 -1.85 12.64 -17.97
C GLU A 347 -2.74 12.77 -16.73
N LYS A 348 -2.98 11.67 -16.01
CA LYS A 348 -3.78 11.68 -14.77
C LYS A 348 -3.03 12.46 -13.68
N ASP A 349 -1.75 12.12 -13.51
CA ASP A 349 -0.91 12.56 -12.38
C ASP A 349 -0.15 13.87 -12.68
N LYS A 350 -0.23 14.35 -13.93
CA LYS A 350 0.34 15.63 -14.42
C LYS A 350 1.82 15.80 -14.05
N TYR A 351 2.65 14.91 -14.58
CA TYR A 351 4.10 14.91 -14.40
C TYR A 351 4.83 14.51 -15.68
N GLY A 352 6.15 14.68 -15.71
CA GLY A 352 6.97 14.30 -16.87
C GLY A 352 7.04 15.36 -17.97
N PHE A 353 6.62 16.59 -17.69
CA PHE A 353 6.64 17.73 -18.60
C PHE A 353 7.31 18.93 -17.94
N LEU A 354 7.88 19.82 -18.76
CA LEU A 354 8.30 21.15 -18.33
C LEU A 354 7.09 22.09 -18.28
N GLU A 355 6.85 22.68 -17.11
CA GLU A 355 5.75 23.61 -16.84
C GLU A 355 6.31 24.92 -16.28
N ARG A 356 5.65 26.05 -16.58
CA ARG A 356 6.09 27.36 -16.09
C ARG A 356 5.40 27.69 -14.77
N GLU A 357 6.19 27.98 -13.73
CA GLU A 357 5.68 28.48 -12.44
C GLU A 357 6.55 29.68 -12.02
N ASN A 358 5.94 30.82 -11.70
CA ASN A 358 6.63 32.02 -11.20
C ASN A 358 7.84 32.48 -12.04
N GLY A 359 7.77 32.31 -13.36
CA GLY A 359 8.84 32.74 -14.28
C GLY A 359 9.97 31.72 -14.51
N SER A 360 10.04 30.65 -13.71
CA SER A 360 10.96 29.51 -13.91
C SER A 360 10.23 28.32 -14.56
N TRP A 361 11.01 27.40 -15.15
CA TRP A 361 10.52 26.14 -15.67
C TRP A 361 10.78 25.02 -14.66
N TYR A 362 9.78 24.17 -14.45
CA TYR A 362 9.84 23.03 -13.54
C TYR A 362 9.49 21.74 -14.26
N PHE A 363 10.22 20.68 -13.95
CA PHE A 363 9.94 19.32 -14.36
C PHE A 363 9.46 18.52 -13.15
N LYS A 364 8.30 17.89 -13.24
CA LYS A 364 7.72 17.11 -12.13
C LYS A 364 8.01 15.63 -12.32
N LEU A 365 8.41 14.95 -11.26
CA LEU A 365 8.49 13.49 -11.16
C LEU A 365 7.44 12.99 -10.17
N ASN A 366 6.75 11.88 -10.47
CA ASN A 366 5.72 11.33 -9.60
C ASN A 366 6.26 10.20 -8.73
N VAL A 367 5.94 10.21 -7.43
CA VAL A 367 6.27 9.10 -6.52
C VAL A 367 5.08 8.15 -6.45
N LYS A 368 5.21 6.96 -7.04
CA LYS A 368 4.28 5.84 -6.87
C LYS A 368 5.05 4.62 -6.36
N ILE A 369 4.55 3.97 -5.31
CA ILE A 369 5.22 2.85 -4.66
C ILE A 369 4.23 1.71 -4.43
N GLY A 370 4.54 0.55 -5.01
CA GLY A 370 3.77 -0.68 -4.88
C GLY A 370 4.57 -1.79 -4.20
N LEU A 371 3.89 -2.88 -3.83
CA LEU A 371 4.55 -4.12 -3.46
C LEU A 371 5.05 -4.83 -4.72
N VAL A 372 6.16 -5.55 -4.59
CA VAL A 372 6.68 -6.43 -5.64
C VAL A 372 5.65 -7.52 -5.91
N LYS A 373 5.25 -7.64 -7.19
CA LYS A 373 4.39 -8.72 -7.68
C LYS A 373 5.16 -10.05 -7.67
N ARG A 374 4.43 -11.16 -7.79
CA ARG A 374 4.97 -12.53 -7.85
C ARG A 374 6.17 -12.65 -8.79
#